data_AF-A0A2V5VZJ0-F1
#
_entry.id   AF-A0A2V5VZJ0-F1
#
_cell.length_a   1.000
_cell.length_b   1.000
_cell.length_c   1.000
_cell.angle_alpha   90.00
_cell.angle_beta   90.00
_cell.angle_gamma   90.00
#
_symmetry.space_group_name_H-M   'P 1'
#
loop_
_entity.id
_entity.type
_entity.pdbx_description
1 polymer ?
#
loop_
_entity_poly.entity_id
_entity_poly.type
_entity_poly.pdbx_seq_one_letter_code
_entity_poly.pdbx_strand_id
1 'polypeptide(L)'
;MNAPSKQPRHWSDPWFGNGRFKLNLVLLALSVLPAQPGRGAGPDCWLYCSRNLWVDKNIDDMEALFRRAANAGCTHALLADSKFAKLGDMDAHYFRNVERVKQFAAELHLEIVPALFPIGYSNDLLWHDPNLIEALPVRDALFVVQDGVARLQPDPAVRIKGGDFSDLKQWDWKDDIVQPDDGVALIRDPKGQNARVVQKLRLTPFRQYHFSILVRTQDFHGTPEVKLLAGNRALNHNYLGVKPTQDWTTHHVVFNSLENTDANLYLGCWGGGTGSLWFDDAKLEEVGLLNLVRREGAPLSVHTTGGKELIEGRDFERVDDPHMGNRLWKGSYDIYHQPPIIKTSLPNGTPLRVSYYHAVTVYDDQAVICPSEPKTVELLRDQARRMHAAWGAKGYMMSHDEIRVWNWCDACQRRHLDAGALLADNVKTCIQILREVNPGGRIYVWSDMFDPQHNAHNDYYLVHGDLSGSWVGLDKEVTIVNWNFDKRSDSLKWFADRGNRQL
;
A
#
# COMPACT_ATOMS: atom_id res chain seq x y z
N MET A 1 6.83 -8.29 12.17
CA MET A 1 8.05 -7.54 11.83
C MET A 1 9.16 -8.00 12.76
N ASN A 2 10.18 -8.67 12.23
CA ASN A 2 11.31 -9.18 13.01
C ASN A 2 12.34 -8.06 13.19
N ALA A 3 12.54 -7.61 14.42
CA ALA A 3 13.60 -6.67 14.78
C ALA A 3 14.96 -7.40 14.86
N PRO A 4 16.06 -6.81 14.37
CA PRO A 4 17.38 -7.42 14.51
C PRO A 4 17.95 -7.24 15.92
N SER A 5 18.58 -8.31 16.41
CA SER A 5 19.21 -8.44 17.71
C SER A 5 20.43 -7.51 17.88
N LYS A 6 20.49 -6.80 19.02
CA LYS A 6 21.70 -6.09 19.46
C LYS A 6 22.45 -6.96 20.48
N GLN A 7 23.75 -7.14 20.23
CA GLN A 7 24.71 -7.75 21.16
C GLN A 7 24.94 -6.87 22.42
N PRO A 8 25.30 -7.46 23.58
CA PRO A 8 25.49 -6.74 24.83
C PRO A 8 26.92 -6.20 24.99
N ARG A 9 27.07 -5.02 25.59
CA ARG A 9 28.35 -4.56 26.16
C ARG A 9 28.30 -4.70 27.68
N HIS A 10 29.15 -5.57 28.20
CA HIS A 10 29.59 -5.61 29.60
C HIS A 10 30.61 -4.50 29.84
N TRP A 11 30.51 -3.77 30.97
CA TRP A 11 31.64 -3.33 31.79
C TRP A 11 31.17 -3.15 33.25
N SER A 12 32.10 -3.42 34.15
CA SER A 12 31.95 -3.86 35.55
C SER A 12 32.44 -2.83 36.58
N ASP A 13 31.71 -2.76 37.71
CA ASP A 13 32.20 -2.65 39.11
C ASP A 13 32.97 -1.37 39.59
N PRO A 14 33.29 -1.21 40.91
CA PRO A 14 32.35 -0.85 42.01
C PRO A 14 32.99 0.12 43.05
N TRP A 15 32.26 0.92 43.85
CA TRP A 15 32.85 1.43 45.12
C TRP A 15 31.84 1.63 46.27
N PHE A 16 32.33 1.29 47.46
CA PHE A 16 31.71 1.04 48.77
C PHE A 16 31.24 2.28 49.55
N GLY A 17 30.38 2.05 50.56
CA GLY A 17 30.26 2.95 51.72
C GLY A 17 29.18 2.59 52.74
N ASN A 18 29.53 1.79 53.76
CA ASN A 18 28.71 1.44 54.93
C ASN A 18 28.46 2.64 55.87
N GLY A 19 27.29 2.68 56.52
CA GLY A 19 27.05 3.54 57.68
C GLY A 19 25.71 3.27 58.37
N ARG A 20 25.74 2.48 59.45
CA ARG A 20 24.59 2.15 60.31
C ARG A 20 24.35 3.28 61.33
N PHE A 21 23.09 3.63 61.57
CA PHE A 21 22.63 4.13 62.89
C PHE A 21 21.27 3.51 63.23
N LYS A 22 21.20 2.91 64.43
CA LYS A 22 19.98 2.43 65.09
C LYS A 22 19.55 3.50 66.10
N LEU A 23 18.26 3.81 66.17
CA LEU A 23 17.63 4.32 67.39
C LEU A 23 16.18 3.81 67.48
N ASN A 24 15.83 3.28 68.65
CA ASN A 24 14.57 2.61 68.96
C ASN A 24 13.43 3.59 69.30
N LEU A 25 12.27 3.30 68.71
CA LEU A 25 10.89 3.33 69.21
C LEU A 25 10.41 4.43 70.19
N VAL A 26 9.37 5.16 69.76
CA VAL A 26 8.17 5.45 70.57
C VAL A 26 6.93 5.24 69.69
N LEU A 27 5.99 4.42 70.18
CA LEU A 27 4.71 4.09 69.54
C LEU A 27 3.76 5.30 69.51
N LEU A 28 3.18 5.58 68.35
CA LEU A 28 1.85 6.18 68.24
C LEU A 28 1.00 5.27 67.33
N ALA A 29 0.03 4.57 67.92
CA ALA A 29 -0.89 3.71 67.19
C ALA A 29 -1.94 4.57 66.47
N LEU A 30 -1.63 5.00 65.25
CA LEU A 30 -2.60 5.44 64.26
C LEU A 30 -2.91 4.24 63.38
N SER A 31 -4.18 3.84 63.34
CA SER A 31 -4.73 2.84 62.42
C SER A 31 -4.62 3.34 60.98
N VAL A 32 -3.43 3.19 60.40
CA VAL A 32 -3.20 3.30 58.97
C VAL A 32 -3.74 2.00 58.37
N LEU A 33 -4.98 2.05 57.86
CA LEU A 33 -5.39 1.16 56.78
C LEU A 33 -4.26 1.20 55.74
N PRO A 34 -3.67 0.06 55.31
CA PRO A 34 -2.78 0.09 54.19
C PRO A 34 -3.61 0.57 53.02
N ALA A 35 -3.45 1.84 52.65
CA ALA A 35 -3.84 2.31 51.35
C ALA A 35 -3.15 1.34 50.39
N GLN A 36 -3.93 0.47 49.75
CA GLN A 36 -3.42 -0.28 48.62
C GLN A 36 -2.78 0.79 47.72
N PRO A 37 -1.49 0.67 47.38
CA PRO A 37 -0.95 1.53 46.35
C PRO A 37 -1.89 1.30 45.17
N GLY A 38 -2.66 2.34 44.81
CA GLY A 38 -3.42 2.30 43.58
C GLY A 38 -2.41 1.88 42.54
N ARG A 39 -2.67 0.74 41.87
CA ARG A 39 -1.91 0.36 40.69
C ARG A 39 -1.95 1.61 39.81
N GLY A 40 -0.86 2.38 39.78
CA GLY A 40 -0.69 3.41 38.77
C GLY A 40 -0.93 2.66 37.47
N ALA A 41 -1.94 3.10 36.71
CA ALA A 41 -2.33 2.40 35.50
C ALA A 41 -1.06 2.24 34.66
N GLY A 42 -0.56 1.00 34.57
CA GLY A 42 0.53 0.68 33.66
C GLY A 42 0.09 1.02 32.23
N PRO A 43 1.02 1.08 31.28
CA PRO A 43 0.65 1.26 29.88
C PRO A 43 -0.41 0.22 29.48
N ASP A 44 -1.44 0.66 28.76
CA ASP A 44 -2.47 -0.24 28.23
C ASP A 44 -1.81 -1.31 27.36
N CYS A 45 -2.10 -2.59 27.62
CA CYS A 45 -1.64 -3.70 26.79
C CYS A 45 -2.73 -4.06 25.77
N TRP A 46 -2.35 -4.00 24.49
CA TRP A 46 -3.21 -4.31 23.35
C TRP A 46 -2.65 -5.49 22.57
N LEU A 47 -3.53 -6.40 22.16
CA LEU A 47 -3.21 -7.44 21.18
C LEU A 47 -3.66 -6.96 19.80
N TYR A 48 -2.75 -6.93 18.83
CA TYR A 48 -3.12 -6.86 17.42
C TYR A 48 -3.23 -8.28 16.83
N CYS A 49 -4.37 -8.60 16.23
CA CYS A 49 -4.65 -9.89 15.63
C CYS A 49 -5.30 -9.72 14.26
N SER A 50 -4.65 -10.21 13.20
CA SER A 50 -5.23 -10.30 11.85
C SER A 50 -5.42 -11.76 11.47
N ARG A 51 -6.66 -12.21 11.28
CA ARG A 51 -7.02 -13.61 11.04
C ARG A 51 -8.27 -13.74 10.17
N ASN A 52 -8.28 -14.76 9.32
CA ASN A 52 -9.48 -15.15 8.57
C ASN A 52 -10.43 -15.93 9.49
N LEU A 53 -11.54 -15.30 9.89
CA LEU A 53 -12.51 -15.87 10.84
C LEU A 53 -13.43 -16.93 10.21
N TRP A 54 -13.38 -17.11 8.89
CA TRP A 54 -14.08 -18.21 8.22
C TRP A 54 -13.49 -19.56 8.64
N VAL A 55 -12.18 -19.64 8.88
CA VAL A 55 -11.51 -20.93 9.12
C VAL A 55 -11.58 -21.29 10.61
N ASP A 56 -12.30 -22.36 10.96
CA ASP A 56 -12.46 -22.81 12.35
C ASP A 56 -11.15 -22.96 13.11
N LYS A 57 -10.13 -23.55 12.48
CA LYS A 57 -8.80 -23.68 13.09
C LYS A 57 -8.19 -22.33 13.49
N ASN A 58 -8.44 -21.27 12.73
CA ASN A 58 -7.94 -19.94 13.10
C ASN A 58 -8.63 -19.44 14.37
N ILE A 59 -9.89 -19.79 14.60
CA ILE A 59 -10.63 -19.42 15.81
C ILE A 59 -10.06 -20.15 17.03
N ASP A 60 -9.76 -21.44 16.88
CA ASP A 60 -9.13 -22.23 17.95
C ASP A 60 -7.73 -21.69 18.30
N ASP A 61 -6.93 -21.36 17.29
CA ASP A 61 -5.60 -20.75 17.49
C ASP A 61 -5.71 -19.33 18.11
N MET A 62 -6.76 -18.57 17.75
CA MET A 62 -7.06 -17.26 18.33
C MET A 62 -7.45 -17.34 19.80
N GLU A 63 -8.23 -18.35 20.21
CA GLU A 63 -8.59 -18.54 21.61
C GLU A 63 -7.34 -18.73 22.48
N ALA A 64 -6.39 -19.56 22.03
CA ALA A 64 -5.12 -19.76 22.71
C ALA A 64 -4.30 -18.45 22.79
N LEU A 65 -4.30 -17.65 21.72
CA LEU A 65 -3.65 -16.34 21.69
C LEU A 65 -4.31 -15.34 22.66
N PHE A 66 -5.63 -15.30 22.71
CA PHE A 66 -6.39 -14.40 23.60
C PHE A 66 -6.15 -14.77 25.06
N ARG A 67 -6.13 -16.06 25.42
CA ARG A 67 -5.78 -16.52 26.77
C ARG A 67 -4.40 -16.06 27.17
N ARG A 68 -3.41 -16.15 26.27
CA ARG A 68 -2.06 -15.65 26.50
C ARG A 68 -2.04 -14.13 26.68
N ALA A 69 -2.77 -13.38 25.87
CA ALA A 69 -2.83 -11.93 25.95
C ALA A 69 -3.48 -11.47 27.27
N ALA A 70 -4.61 -12.06 27.66
CA ALA A 70 -5.28 -11.78 28.93
C ALA A 70 -4.37 -12.09 30.13
N ASN A 71 -3.65 -13.21 30.11
CA ASN A 71 -2.66 -13.55 31.14
C ASN A 71 -1.47 -12.57 31.19
N ALA A 72 -1.14 -11.94 30.07
CA ALA A 72 -0.14 -10.87 30.00
C ALA A 72 -0.67 -9.49 30.42
N GLY A 73 -1.96 -9.39 30.79
CA GLY A 73 -2.60 -8.15 31.24
C GLY A 73 -3.15 -7.28 30.11
N CYS A 74 -3.26 -7.80 28.88
CA CYS A 74 -3.92 -7.08 27.81
C CYS A 74 -5.42 -6.93 28.08
N THR A 75 -5.94 -5.76 27.71
CA THR A 75 -7.34 -5.35 27.94
C THR A 75 -8.12 -5.22 26.64
N HIS A 76 -7.43 -5.12 25.50
CA HIS A 76 -8.03 -4.94 24.19
C HIS A 76 -7.41 -5.90 23.17
N ALA A 77 -8.23 -6.30 22.20
CA ALA A 77 -7.80 -7.01 21.01
C ALA A 77 -8.27 -6.22 19.76
N LEU A 78 -7.32 -5.55 19.11
CA LEU A 78 -7.51 -4.98 17.78
C LEU A 78 -7.58 -6.15 16.78
N LEU A 79 -8.76 -6.34 16.20
CA LEU A 79 -9.05 -7.46 15.31
C LEU A 79 -9.20 -6.98 13.88
N ALA A 80 -8.53 -7.64 12.94
CA ALA A 80 -8.68 -7.42 11.52
C ALA A 80 -8.98 -8.74 10.78
N ASP A 81 -9.86 -8.67 9.79
CA ASP A 81 -10.14 -9.74 8.84
C ASP A 81 -10.52 -9.12 7.50
N SER A 82 -9.96 -9.65 6.41
CA SER A 82 -10.38 -9.38 5.03
C SER A 82 -11.90 -9.37 4.80
N LYS A 83 -12.65 -10.20 5.54
CA LYS A 83 -14.10 -10.34 5.38
C LYS A 83 -14.89 -9.17 5.97
N PHE A 84 -14.25 -8.31 6.77
CA PHE A 84 -14.91 -7.13 7.36
C PHE A 84 -15.42 -6.14 6.30
N ALA A 85 -14.82 -6.10 5.11
CA ALA A 85 -15.32 -5.28 4.00
C ALA A 85 -16.43 -5.96 3.17
N LYS A 86 -16.71 -7.26 3.38
CA LYS A 86 -17.63 -8.07 2.57
C LYS A 86 -18.54 -8.97 3.41
N LEU A 87 -18.95 -8.48 4.58
CA LEU A 87 -19.86 -9.21 5.48
C LEU A 87 -21.20 -9.59 4.82
N GLY A 88 -21.63 -8.88 3.78
CA GLY A 88 -22.83 -9.22 3.02
C GLY A 88 -22.74 -10.53 2.24
N ASP A 89 -21.53 -11.00 1.94
CA ASP A 89 -21.27 -12.23 1.20
C ASP A 89 -20.97 -13.42 2.13
N MET A 90 -20.92 -13.17 3.44
CA MET A 90 -20.58 -14.18 4.44
C MET A 90 -21.81 -15.00 4.83
N ASP A 91 -21.63 -16.30 5.06
CA ASP A 91 -22.70 -17.21 5.43
C ASP A 91 -22.84 -17.36 6.95
N ALA A 92 -23.81 -18.18 7.37
CA ALA A 92 -24.05 -18.46 8.78
C ALA A 92 -22.85 -19.11 9.50
N HIS A 93 -21.95 -19.79 8.77
CA HIS A 93 -20.75 -20.38 9.36
C HIS A 93 -19.77 -19.31 9.82
N TYR A 94 -19.51 -18.31 8.98
CA TYR A 94 -18.70 -17.16 9.37
C TYR A 94 -19.23 -16.47 10.64
N PHE A 95 -20.54 -16.19 10.69
CA PHE A 95 -21.13 -15.49 11.84
C PHE A 95 -21.16 -16.34 13.12
N ARG A 96 -21.23 -17.68 13.03
CA ARG A 96 -21.01 -18.54 14.21
C ARG A 96 -19.61 -18.33 14.79
N ASN A 97 -18.59 -18.17 13.94
CA ASN A 97 -17.24 -17.90 14.38
C ASN A 97 -17.06 -16.49 14.96
N VAL A 98 -17.77 -15.49 14.43
CA VAL A 98 -17.82 -14.15 15.05
C VAL A 98 -18.40 -14.22 16.48
N GLU A 99 -19.52 -14.92 16.68
CA GLU A 99 -20.11 -15.07 18.02
C GLU A 99 -19.21 -15.84 18.99
N ARG A 100 -18.55 -16.89 18.50
CA ARG A 100 -17.50 -17.61 19.24
C ARG A 100 -16.43 -16.64 19.73
N VAL A 101 -15.81 -15.86 18.84
CA VAL A 101 -14.77 -14.88 19.20
C VAL A 101 -15.26 -13.87 20.25
N LYS A 102 -16.49 -13.35 20.09
CA LYS A 102 -17.10 -12.43 21.07
C LYS A 102 -17.25 -13.07 22.45
N GLN A 103 -17.70 -14.33 22.50
CA GLN A 103 -17.87 -15.06 23.76
C GLN A 103 -16.53 -15.22 24.50
N PHE A 104 -15.48 -15.72 23.84
CA PHE A 104 -14.20 -15.94 24.50
C PHE A 104 -13.54 -14.63 24.94
N ALA A 105 -13.65 -13.58 24.12
CA ALA A 105 -13.15 -12.26 24.48
C ALA A 105 -13.85 -11.72 25.74
N ALA A 106 -15.18 -11.90 25.85
CA ALA A 106 -15.94 -11.52 27.03
C ALA A 106 -15.52 -12.32 28.28
N GLU A 107 -15.35 -13.64 28.16
CA GLU A 107 -14.86 -14.52 29.24
C GLU A 107 -13.47 -14.12 29.74
N LEU A 108 -12.62 -13.58 28.84
CA LEU A 108 -11.26 -13.15 29.14
C LEU A 108 -11.16 -11.66 29.49
N HIS A 109 -12.29 -10.95 29.55
CA HIS A 109 -12.35 -9.49 29.74
C HIS A 109 -11.49 -8.70 28.73
N LEU A 110 -11.38 -9.21 27.50
CA LEU A 110 -10.76 -8.52 26.37
C LEU A 110 -11.82 -7.77 25.58
N GLU A 111 -11.65 -6.46 25.44
CA GLU A 111 -12.49 -5.67 24.55
C GLU A 111 -12.03 -5.85 23.09
N ILE A 112 -12.94 -6.31 22.22
CA ILE A 112 -12.68 -6.40 20.78
C ILE A 112 -12.87 -5.01 20.15
N VAL A 113 -11.85 -4.58 19.40
CA VAL A 113 -11.86 -3.36 18.58
C VAL A 113 -11.70 -3.79 17.12
N PRO A 114 -12.80 -3.91 16.34
CA PRO A 114 -12.71 -4.32 14.95
C PRO A 114 -12.13 -3.20 14.07
N ALA A 115 -11.23 -3.57 13.15
CA ALA A 115 -10.72 -2.68 12.12
C ALA A 115 -11.70 -2.54 10.94
N LEU A 116 -11.76 -1.35 10.33
CA LEU A 116 -12.58 -1.05 9.16
C LEU A 116 -11.98 0.12 8.38
N PHE A 117 -12.56 0.44 7.23
CA PHE A 117 -12.05 1.46 6.30
C PHE A 117 -10.57 1.23 5.94
N PRO A 118 -10.22 0.10 5.30
CA PRO A 118 -8.86 -0.18 4.87
C PRO A 118 -8.49 0.66 3.64
N ILE A 119 -8.41 1.99 3.79
CA ILE A 119 -8.23 2.92 2.66
C ILE A 119 -6.90 2.67 1.94
N GLY A 120 -5.79 2.50 2.65
CA GLY A 120 -4.50 2.20 2.02
C GLY A 120 -4.35 0.75 1.54
N TYR A 121 -5.17 -0.16 2.04
CA TYR A 121 -5.19 -1.59 1.68
C TYR A 121 -6.59 -2.01 1.21
N SER A 122 -7.08 -1.33 0.18
CA SER A 122 -8.48 -1.36 -0.23
C SER A 122 -8.92 -2.60 -1.00
N ASN A 123 -8.04 -3.58 -1.22
CA ASN A 123 -8.34 -4.80 -2.00
C ASN A 123 -9.68 -5.45 -1.59
N ASP A 124 -9.96 -5.53 -0.29
CA ASP A 124 -11.20 -6.13 0.20
C ASP A 124 -12.45 -5.25 0.00
N LEU A 125 -12.32 -3.92 -0.05
CA LEU A 125 -13.41 -3.02 -0.48
C LEU A 125 -13.63 -3.11 -1.99
N LEU A 126 -12.53 -3.16 -2.75
CA LEU A 126 -12.50 -3.27 -4.21
C LEU A 126 -13.03 -4.61 -4.72
N TRP A 127 -13.24 -5.60 -3.85
CA TRP A 127 -14.01 -6.81 -4.16
C TRP A 127 -15.40 -6.50 -4.73
N HIS A 128 -16.07 -5.46 -4.22
CA HIS A 128 -17.42 -5.08 -4.68
C HIS A 128 -17.41 -4.41 -6.04
N ASP A 129 -16.36 -3.63 -6.32
CA ASP A 129 -16.16 -2.96 -7.59
C ASP A 129 -14.68 -2.58 -7.77
N PRO A 130 -13.91 -3.37 -8.56
CA PRO A 130 -12.50 -3.07 -8.80
C PRO A 130 -12.30 -1.76 -9.56
N ASN A 131 -13.31 -1.28 -10.29
CA ASN A 131 -13.23 0.01 -10.96
C ASN A 131 -13.20 1.18 -9.99
N LEU A 132 -13.31 1.00 -8.65
CA LEU A 132 -13.20 2.08 -7.66
C LEU A 132 -11.77 2.40 -7.19
N ILE A 133 -10.75 1.70 -7.70
CA ILE A 133 -9.34 1.99 -7.37
C ILE A 133 -8.89 3.39 -7.81
N GLU A 134 -8.10 4.11 -7.01
CA GLU A 134 -7.40 5.32 -7.48
C GLU A 134 -6.57 4.98 -8.73
N ALA A 135 -6.59 5.88 -9.72
CA ALA A 135 -6.13 5.55 -11.06
C ALA A 135 -5.27 6.68 -11.64
N LEU A 136 -4.18 6.31 -12.29
CA LEU A 136 -3.24 7.26 -12.87
C LEU A 136 -3.67 7.63 -14.29
N PRO A 137 -3.59 8.91 -14.69
CA PRO A 137 -3.96 9.34 -16.03
C PRO A 137 -2.92 8.94 -17.09
N VAL A 138 -3.42 8.59 -18.27
CA VAL A 138 -2.71 8.60 -19.54
C VAL A 138 -3.39 9.61 -20.45
N ARG A 139 -2.62 10.54 -21.04
CA ARG A 139 -3.19 11.70 -21.76
C ARG A 139 -2.71 11.77 -23.20
N ASP A 140 -3.61 11.71 -24.17
CA ASP A 140 -3.36 11.91 -25.59
C ASP A 140 -2.40 10.88 -26.23
N ALA A 141 -2.49 9.62 -25.82
CA ALA A 141 -1.69 8.53 -26.37
C ALA A 141 -2.01 8.31 -27.84
N LEU A 142 -0.98 8.21 -28.68
CA LEU A 142 -1.19 7.98 -30.10
C LEU A 142 -1.59 6.52 -30.31
N PHE A 143 -2.73 6.33 -30.96
CA PHE A 143 -3.16 5.04 -31.49
C PHE A 143 -3.32 5.17 -33.00
N VAL A 144 -2.97 4.14 -33.75
CA VAL A 144 -3.16 4.11 -35.21
C VAL A 144 -4.02 2.93 -35.59
N VAL A 145 -5.03 3.19 -36.41
CA VAL A 145 -5.95 2.17 -36.91
C VAL A 145 -5.27 1.34 -37.97
N GLN A 146 -5.27 0.03 -37.79
CA GLN A 146 -4.82 -0.94 -38.78
C GLN A 146 -5.65 -2.21 -38.64
N ASP A 147 -6.18 -2.71 -39.75
CA ASP A 147 -6.94 -3.96 -39.83
C ASP A 147 -8.12 -4.02 -38.86
N GLY A 148 -8.86 -2.89 -38.79
CA GLY A 148 -10.05 -2.75 -37.95
C GLY A 148 -9.78 -2.55 -36.44
N VAL A 149 -8.52 -2.32 -36.06
CA VAL A 149 -8.13 -2.10 -34.66
C VAL A 149 -7.20 -0.90 -34.52
N ALA A 150 -7.45 -0.05 -33.53
CA ALA A 150 -6.52 0.99 -33.13
C ALA A 150 -5.52 0.42 -32.13
N ARG A 151 -4.22 0.50 -32.46
CA ARG A 151 -3.12 0.06 -31.60
C ARG A 151 -2.27 1.23 -31.19
N LEU A 152 -1.79 1.22 -29.95
CA LEU A 152 -0.84 2.20 -29.47
C LEU A 152 0.37 2.25 -30.40
N GLN A 153 0.77 3.46 -30.78
CA GLN A 153 2.01 3.73 -31.49
C GLN A 153 2.79 4.75 -30.66
N PRO A 154 3.93 4.38 -30.06
CA PRO A 154 4.73 5.31 -29.27
C PRO A 154 5.18 6.52 -30.09
N ASP A 155 5.00 7.72 -29.53
CA ASP A 155 5.33 9.01 -30.16
C ASP A 155 5.90 9.98 -29.10
N PRO A 156 7.24 10.12 -29.00
CA PRO A 156 8.27 9.47 -29.81
C PRO A 156 8.46 7.97 -29.49
N ALA A 157 9.13 7.25 -30.38
CA ALA A 157 9.51 5.86 -30.14
C ALA A 157 10.40 5.72 -28.89
N VAL A 158 10.03 4.84 -27.96
CA VAL A 158 10.82 4.50 -26.78
C VAL A 158 11.60 3.21 -27.03
N ARG A 159 12.83 3.13 -26.52
CA ARG A 159 13.67 1.93 -26.57
C ARG A 159 14.77 1.99 -25.53
N ILE A 160 15.28 0.82 -25.16
CA ILE A 160 16.50 0.66 -24.37
C ILE A 160 17.67 0.36 -25.31
N LYS A 161 18.82 0.99 -25.06
CA LYS A 161 20.09 0.68 -25.72
C LYS A 161 20.74 -0.53 -25.03
N GLY A 162 21.30 -1.47 -25.81
CA GLY A 162 21.96 -2.67 -25.28
C GLY A 162 21.05 -3.57 -24.44
N GLY A 163 19.76 -3.63 -24.77
CA GLY A 163 18.78 -4.45 -24.04
C GLY A 163 19.01 -5.96 -24.15
N ASP A 164 19.73 -6.41 -25.18
CA ASP A 164 20.22 -7.78 -25.37
C ASP A 164 21.50 -8.08 -24.58
N PHE A 165 22.03 -7.12 -23.83
CA PHE A 165 23.25 -7.21 -23.02
C PHE A 165 24.53 -7.69 -23.73
N SER A 166 24.52 -7.80 -25.05
CA SER A 166 25.65 -8.25 -25.87
C SER A 166 26.87 -7.30 -25.79
N ASP A 167 26.63 -6.02 -25.50
CA ASP A 167 27.66 -5.04 -25.15
C ASP A 167 27.20 -4.14 -24.00
N LEU A 168 27.72 -4.42 -22.79
CA LEU A 168 27.44 -3.63 -21.59
C LEU A 168 27.88 -2.16 -21.69
N LYS A 169 28.73 -1.77 -22.65
CA LYS A 169 29.12 -0.37 -22.85
C LYS A 169 28.00 0.48 -23.46
N GLN A 170 26.94 -0.14 -23.97
CA GLN A 170 25.75 0.58 -24.45
C GLN A 170 24.89 1.15 -23.31
N TRP A 171 25.05 0.62 -22.10
CA TRP A 171 24.46 1.15 -20.88
C TRP A 171 25.21 2.40 -20.43
N ASP A 172 24.50 3.38 -19.88
CA ASP A 172 25.12 4.67 -19.53
C ASP A 172 26.10 4.55 -18.35
N TRP A 173 25.85 3.59 -17.46
CA TRP A 173 26.73 3.29 -16.32
C TRP A 173 26.50 1.87 -15.79
N LYS A 174 27.53 1.29 -15.13
CA LYS A 174 27.42 0.03 -14.38
C LYS A 174 28.38 -0.01 -13.19
N ASP A 175 28.03 -0.78 -12.15
CA ASP A 175 29.00 -1.19 -11.12
C ASP A 175 30.05 -2.14 -11.73
N ASP A 176 31.28 -2.12 -11.18
CA ASP A 176 32.39 -2.95 -11.68
C ASP A 176 32.12 -4.45 -11.57
N ILE A 177 31.29 -4.87 -10.62
CA ILE A 177 30.97 -6.28 -10.41
C ILE A 177 30.03 -6.86 -11.47
N VAL A 178 29.36 -6.02 -12.26
CA VAL A 178 28.56 -6.47 -13.39
C VAL A 178 29.49 -6.76 -14.57
N GLN A 179 29.57 -8.02 -14.98
CA GLN A 179 30.50 -8.51 -16.00
C GLN A 179 29.74 -9.18 -17.16
N PRO A 180 30.26 -9.13 -18.40
CA PRO A 180 29.68 -9.91 -19.48
C PRO A 180 29.96 -11.41 -19.28
N ASP A 181 29.00 -12.25 -19.65
CA ASP A 181 29.10 -13.71 -19.62
C ASP A 181 28.37 -14.25 -20.86
N ASP A 182 29.10 -14.65 -21.91
CA ASP A 182 28.55 -15.17 -23.17
C ASP A 182 27.36 -14.36 -23.78
N GLY A 183 27.50 -13.03 -23.76
CA GLY A 183 26.49 -12.12 -24.34
C GLY A 183 25.37 -11.69 -23.39
N VAL A 184 25.39 -12.13 -22.14
CA VAL A 184 24.45 -11.66 -21.09
C VAL A 184 25.18 -10.90 -19.99
N ALA A 185 24.45 -10.19 -19.13
CA ALA A 185 25.03 -9.59 -17.92
C ALA A 185 25.04 -10.58 -16.77
N LEU A 186 26.18 -10.70 -16.08
CA LEU A 186 26.37 -11.55 -14.90
C LEU A 186 26.78 -10.70 -13.68
N ILE A 187 26.17 -11.04 -12.55
CA ILE A 187 26.58 -10.62 -11.20
C ILE A 187 26.90 -11.90 -10.41
N ARG A 188 28.15 -12.04 -9.95
CA ARG A 188 28.60 -13.22 -9.18
C ARG A 188 29.13 -12.79 -7.82
N ASP A 189 28.60 -13.40 -6.77
CA ASP A 189 28.99 -13.20 -5.37
C ASP A 189 29.23 -11.71 -4.99
N PRO A 190 28.18 -10.85 -5.05
CA PRO A 190 28.32 -9.43 -4.72
C PRO A 190 28.84 -9.10 -3.31
N LYS A 191 28.79 -10.04 -2.35
CA LYS A 191 29.39 -9.89 -1.00
C LYS A 191 28.94 -8.62 -0.26
N GLY A 192 27.67 -8.29 -0.37
CA GLY A 192 27.04 -7.11 0.25
C GLY A 192 27.21 -5.82 -0.55
N GLN A 193 27.80 -5.87 -1.76
CA GLN A 193 27.93 -4.70 -2.63
C GLN A 193 26.65 -4.46 -3.44
N ASN A 194 26.50 -3.23 -3.92
CA ASN A 194 25.55 -2.93 -4.98
C ASN A 194 26.09 -3.45 -6.31
N ALA A 195 25.22 -3.98 -7.15
CA ALA A 195 25.57 -4.51 -8.46
C ALA A 195 24.48 -4.13 -9.46
N ARG A 196 24.69 -3.04 -10.20
CA ARG A 196 23.65 -2.42 -11.03
C ARG A 196 24.17 -2.00 -12.40
N VAL A 197 23.28 -1.98 -13.38
CA VAL A 197 23.41 -1.22 -14.63
C VAL A 197 22.37 -0.10 -14.64
N VAL A 198 22.70 1.01 -15.32
CA VAL A 198 21.88 2.21 -15.33
C VAL A 198 21.74 2.76 -16.74
N GLN A 199 20.54 3.20 -17.08
CA GLN A 199 20.27 3.92 -18.31
C GLN A 199 19.30 5.08 -18.06
N LYS A 200 19.62 6.24 -18.62
CA LYS A 200 18.72 7.39 -18.62
C LYS A 200 17.66 7.20 -19.71
N LEU A 201 16.40 7.30 -19.31
CA LEU A 201 15.25 7.22 -20.19
C LEU A 201 14.71 8.62 -20.48
N ARG A 202 14.27 8.83 -21.72
CA ARG A 202 13.39 9.94 -22.10
C ARG A 202 11.96 9.43 -22.08
N LEU A 203 11.08 10.15 -21.41
CA LEU A 203 9.69 9.80 -21.22
C LEU A 203 8.81 10.93 -21.75
N THR A 204 7.62 10.58 -22.20
CA THR A 204 6.54 11.53 -22.44
C THR A 204 5.66 11.56 -21.18
N PRO A 205 5.35 12.73 -20.60
CA PRO A 205 4.47 12.82 -19.44
C PRO A 205 3.11 12.16 -19.70
N PHE A 206 2.53 11.59 -18.64
CA PHE A 206 1.23 10.93 -18.63
C PHE A 206 1.11 9.82 -19.68
N ARG A 207 2.11 8.92 -19.65
CA ARG A 207 2.18 7.70 -20.47
C ARG A 207 2.38 6.50 -19.57
N GLN A 208 1.85 5.37 -20.03
CA GLN A 208 2.05 4.07 -19.40
C GLN A 208 3.14 3.32 -20.17
N TYR A 209 4.10 2.77 -19.43
CA TYR A 209 5.23 2.03 -19.98
C TYR A 209 5.27 0.62 -19.40
N HIS A 210 5.66 -0.32 -20.23
CA HIS A 210 5.94 -1.70 -19.87
C HIS A 210 7.42 -1.99 -20.08
N PHE A 211 8.07 -2.47 -19.03
CA PHE A 211 9.43 -2.97 -19.05
C PHE A 211 9.41 -4.48 -18.76
N SER A 212 10.10 -5.26 -19.60
CA SER A 212 10.29 -6.70 -19.37
C SER A 212 11.76 -7.06 -19.40
N ILE A 213 12.15 -8.10 -18.65
CA ILE A 213 13.53 -8.59 -18.60
C ILE A 213 13.58 -10.09 -18.30
N LEU A 214 14.50 -10.82 -18.92
CA LEU A 214 14.83 -12.19 -18.54
C LEU A 214 15.79 -12.18 -17.36
N VAL A 215 15.45 -12.97 -16.33
CA VAL A 215 16.27 -13.16 -15.15
C VAL A 215 16.50 -14.64 -14.91
N ARG A 216 17.77 -15.01 -14.69
CA ARG A 216 18.18 -16.34 -14.22
C ARG A 216 18.98 -16.17 -12.93
N THR A 217 18.83 -17.11 -12.01
CA THR A 217 19.58 -17.13 -10.76
C THR A 217 20.04 -18.53 -10.40
N GLN A 218 21.19 -18.61 -9.73
CA GLN A 218 21.72 -19.84 -9.14
C GLN A 218 22.20 -19.53 -7.72
N ASP A 219 21.47 -20.06 -6.73
CA ASP A 219 21.72 -19.90 -5.30
C ASP A 219 21.99 -18.45 -4.89
N PHE A 220 21.27 -17.52 -5.54
CA PHE A 220 21.46 -16.09 -5.37
C PHE A 220 20.75 -15.59 -4.11
N HIS A 221 21.51 -15.02 -3.19
CA HIS A 221 21.01 -14.45 -1.95
C HIS A 221 20.92 -12.93 -2.03
N GLY A 222 19.83 -12.41 -2.55
CA GLY A 222 19.55 -10.98 -2.64
C GLY A 222 18.24 -10.74 -3.35
N THR A 223 17.85 -9.48 -3.49
CA THR A 223 16.64 -9.10 -4.23
C THR A 223 17.05 -8.41 -5.52
N PRO A 224 16.93 -9.08 -6.69
CA PRO A 224 16.98 -8.41 -7.98
C PRO A 224 15.78 -7.46 -8.10
N GLU A 225 16.05 -6.22 -8.49
CA GLU A 225 15.07 -5.16 -8.57
C GLU A 225 15.25 -4.36 -9.87
N VAL A 226 14.13 -3.80 -10.33
CA VAL A 226 14.07 -2.75 -11.34
C VAL A 226 13.58 -1.48 -10.65
N LYS A 227 14.36 -0.39 -10.74
CA LYS A 227 13.95 0.92 -10.20
C LYS A 227 13.90 1.96 -11.30
N LEU A 228 12.77 2.65 -11.41
CA LEU A 228 12.59 3.82 -12.26
C LEU A 228 12.57 5.06 -11.37
N LEU A 229 13.65 5.84 -11.38
CA LEU A 229 13.77 7.04 -10.53
C LEU A 229 13.69 8.31 -11.37
N ALA A 230 12.63 9.09 -11.18
CA ALA A 230 12.50 10.46 -11.68
C ALA A 230 12.92 11.44 -10.58
N GLY A 231 14.16 11.91 -10.66
CA GLY A 231 14.79 12.60 -9.53
C GLY A 231 14.88 11.68 -8.32
N ASN A 232 14.24 12.07 -7.21
CA ASN A 232 14.17 11.26 -5.99
C ASN A 232 12.89 10.40 -5.89
N ARG A 233 11.97 10.52 -6.85
CA ARG A 233 10.70 9.78 -6.83
C ARG A 233 10.84 8.48 -7.61
N ALA A 234 10.49 7.36 -6.98
CA ALA A 234 10.31 6.10 -7.69
C ALA A 234 8.97 6.08 -8.43
N LEU A 235 8.97 5.62 -9.68
CA LEU A 235 7.76 5.50 -10.51
C LEU A 235 7.16 4.09 -10.47
N ASN A 236 7.91 3.11 -9.91
CA ASN A 236 7.45 1.75 -9.68
C ASN A 236 7.88 1.29 -8.28
N HIS A 237 7.07 0.42 -7.68
CA HIS A 237 7.33 -0.14 -6.35
C HIS A 237 7.11 -1.66 -6.27
N ASN A 238 6.94 -2.32 -7.41
CA ASN A 238 6.66 -3.75 -7.47
C ASN A 238 7.93 -4.57 -7.36
N TYR A 239 7.80 -5.75 -6.75
CA TYR A 239 8.87 -6.71 -6.65
C TYR A 239 8.85 -7.62 -7.88
N LEU A 240 10.02 -8.01 -8.37
CA LEU A 240 10.10 -8.98 -9.45
C LEU A 240 9.69 -10.39 -8.98
N GLY A 241 9.81 -10.69 -7.68
CA GLY A 241 9.54 -12.03 -7.15
C GLY A 241 10.53 -13.09 -7.64
N VAL A 242 11.75 -12.68 -8.02
CA VAL A 242 12.82 -13.59 -8.44
C VAL A 242 13.18 -14.55 -7.31
N LYS A 243 13.23 -15.84 -7.63
CA LYS A 243 13.61 -16.92 -6.71
C LYS A 243 15.13 -17.01 -6.56
N PRO A 244 15.66 -17.53 -5.44
CA PRO A 244 17.10 -17.74 -5.28
C PRO A 244 17.74 -18.59 -6.37
N THR A 245 16.99 -19.59 -6.87
CA THR A 245 17.39 -20.41 -8.02
C THR A 245 16.20 -20.52 -8.97
N GLN A 246 16.38 -20.08 -10.20
CA GLN A 246 15.40 -20.22 -11.29
C GLN A 246 16.12 -20.19 -12.63
N ASP A 247 15.54 -20.89 -13.61
CA ASP A 247 15.93 -20.74 -15.00
C ASP A 247 15.47 -19.37 -15.54
N TRP A 248 15.89 -19.03 -16.76
CA TRP A 248 15.49 -17.82 -17.46
C TRP A 248 13.97 -17.65 -17.43
N THR A 249 13.52 -16.60 -16.74
CA THR A 249 12.10 -16.26 -16.58
C THR A 249 11.93 -14.78 -16.89
N THR A 250 10.89 -14.45 -17.66
CA THR A 250 10.54 -13.05 -17.93
C THR A 250 9.83 -12.47 -16.72
N HIS A 251 10.29 -11.29 -16.30
CA HIS A 251 9.67 -10.48 -15.27
C HIS A 251 9.18 -9.17 -15.87
N HIS A 252 8.11 -8.62 -15.29
CA HIS A 252 7.40 -7.46 -15.83
C HIS A 252 7.37 -6.32 -14.81
N VAL A 253 7.51 -5.10 -15.30
CA VAL A 253 7.33 -3.87 -14.55
C VAL A 253 6.51 -2.93 -15.38
N VAL A 254 5.47 -2.36 -14.79
CA VAL A 254 4.63 -1.35 -15.41
C VAL A 254 4.66 -0.10 -14.56
N PHE A 255 4.79 1.05 -15.21
CA PHE A 255 4.82 2.35 -14.54
C PHE A 255 4.15 3.43 -15.40
N ASN A 256 3.77 4.53 -14.75
CA ASN A 256 3.34 5.74 -15.43
C ASN A 256 4.43 6.80 -15.28
N SER A 257 4.69 7.58 -16.33
CA SER A 257 5.67 8.69 -16.27
C SER A 257 5.23 9.81 -15.34
N LEU A 258 3.95 9.89 -14.99
CA LEU A 258 3.33 11.01 -14.28
C LEU A 258 3.67 12.31 -15.02
N GLU A 259 4.14 13.34 -14.33
CA GLU A 259 4.53 14.62 -14.94
C GLU A 259 5.95 14.61 -15.52
N ASN A 260 6.69 13.49 -15.41
CA ASN A 260 8.12 13.46 -15.66
C ASN A 260 8.45 13.25 -17.15
N THR A 261 9.50 13.93 -17.61
CA THR A 261 10.06 13.82 -18.97
C THR A 261 11.28 12.91 -19.05
N ASP A 262 11.80 12.48 -17.92
CA ASP A 262 12.94 11.57 -17.82
C ASP A 262 12.94 10.79 -16.51
N ALA A 263 13.61 9.64 -16.54
CA ALA A 263 13.87 8.81 -15.37
C ALA A 263 15.18 8.05 -15.57
N ASN A 264 15.80 7.61 -14.47
CA ASN A 264 16.89 6.66 -14.51
C ASN A 264 16.34 5.25 -14.26
N LEU A 265 16.56 4.34 -15.21
CA LEU A 265 16.33 2.91 -15.07
C LEU A 265 17.55 2.28 -14.41
N TYR A 266 17.34 1.65 -13.26
CA TYR A 266 18.32 0.80 -12.59
C TYR A 266 17.87 -0.65 -12.68
N LEU A 267 18.77 -1.53 -13.10
CA LEU A 267 18.60 -2.98 -13.04
C LEU A 267 19.72 -3.55 -12.18
N GLY A 268 19.40 -4.36 -11.19
CA GLY A 268 20.44 -4.94 -10.35
C GLY A 268 19.95 -5.36 -8.98
N CYS A 269 20.88 -5.41 -8.03
CA CYS A 269 20.58 -5.64 -6.62
C CYS A 269 21.31 -4.62 -5.73
N TRP A 270 20.73 -4.39 -4.55
CA TRP A 270 21.29 -3.53 -3.51
C TRP A 270 21.71 -4.40 -2.33
N GLY A 271 23.02 -4.49 -2.08
CA GLY A 271 23.55 -5.34 -1.01
C GLY A 271 23.41 -6.84 -1.24
N GLY A 272 23.59 -7.32 -2.48
CA GLY A 272 23.46 -8.74 -2.80
C GLY A 272 24.51 -9.63 -2.10
N GLY A 273 24.16 -10.85 -1.75
CA GLY A 273 24.97 -11.85 -1.06
C GLY A 273 25.77 -12.77 -1.99
N THR A 274 25.69 -14.08 -1.76
CA THR A 274 26.35 -15.12 -2.57
C THR A 274 25.48 -15.56 -3.75
N GLY A 275 26.06 -16.32 -4.67
CA GLY A 275 25.39 -16.91 -5.84
C GLY A 275 25.57 -16.10 -7.12
N SER A 276 24.83 -16.46 -8.15
CA SER A 276 24.89 -15.81 -9.46
C SER A 276 23.52 -15.33 -9.95
N LEU A 277 23.50 -14.13 -10.53
CA LEU A 277 22.35 -13.46 -11.10
C LEU A 277 22.70 -13.06 -12.53
N TRP A 278 21.87 -13.44 -13.49
CA TRP A 278 22.01 -13.05 -14.88
C TRP A 278 20.80 -12.25 -15.37
N PHE A 279 21.08 -11.28 -16.24
CA PHE A 279 20.08 -10.48 -16.92
C PHE A 279 20.25 -10.57 -18.44
N ASP A 280 19.13 -10.70 -19.14
CA ASP A 280 19.07 -10.65 -20.61
C ASP A 280 17.73 -10.06 -21.10
N ASP A 281 17.64 -9.72 -22.39
CA ASP A 281 16.42 -9.33 -23.11
C ASP A 281 15.57 -8.25 -22.42
N ALA A 282 16.23 -7.18 -21.96
CA ALA A 282 15.60 -5.99 -21.41
C ALA A 282 14.89 -5.20 -22.52
N LYS A 283 13.56 -5.07 -22.41
CA LYS A 283 12.70 -4.36 -23.36
C LYS A 283 11.91 -3.27 -22.64
N LEU A 284 11.73 -2.15 -23.33
CA LEU A 284 10.87 -1.05 -22.88
C LEU A 284 9.98 -0.65 -24.04
N GLU A 285 8.69 -0.56 -23.78
CA GLU A 285 7.67 -0.09 -24.71
C GLU A 285 6.68 0.84 -23.99
N GLU A 286 6.02 1.74 -24.72
CA GLU A 286 4.76 2.28 -24.22
C GLU A 286 3.70 1.19 -24.36
N VAL A 287 2.81 1.10 -23.37
CA VAL A 287 1.69 0.17 -23.36
C VAL A 287 0.38 0.96 -23.26
N GLY A 288 -0.65 0.48 -23.96
CA GLY A 288 -1.94 1.14 -24.04
C GLY A 288 -3.03 0.30 -23.38
N LEU A 289 -3.86 0.93 -22.55
CA LEU A 289 -5.11 0.36 -22.00
C LEU A 289 -4.90 -0.82 -21.03
N LEU A 290 -3.67 -1.10 -20.61
CA LEU A 290 -3.41 -2.11 -19.58
C LEU A 290 -3.98 -1.64 -18.25
N ASN A 291 -4.74 -2.50 -17.56
CA ASN A 291 -5.41 -2.18 -16.30
C ASN A 291 -6.37 -0.98 -16.45
N LEU A 292 -7.07 -0.89 -17.58
CA LEU A 292 -8.02 0.20 -17.89
C LEU A 292 -9.14 0.29 -16.85
N VAL A 293 -9.23 1.43 -16.14
CA VAL A 293 -10.31 1.72 -15.19
C VAL A 293 -11.48 2.38 -15.93
N ARG A 294 -12.69 1.90 -15.69
CA ARG A 294 -13.94 2.37 -16.31
C ARG A 294 -14.95 2.83 -15.25
N ARG A 295 -14.95 4.13 -14.96
CA ARG A 295 -15.95 4.80 -14.09
C ARG A 295 -16.02 6.31 -14.40
N GLU A 296 -16.95 7.04 -13.78
CA GLU A 296 -17.16 8.48 -14.05
C GLU A 296 -15.88 9.31 -13.82
N GLY A 297 -15.20 9.14 -12.68
CA GLY A 297 -13.94 9.82 -12.40
C GLY A 297 -12.72 9.30 -13.15
N ALA A 298 -12.90 8.39 -14.12
CA ALA A 298 -11.85 7.79 -14.92
C ALA A 298 -12.33 7.62 -16.38
N PRO A 299 -12.65 8.72 -17.09
CA PRO A 299 -13.20 8.64 -18.43
C PRO A 299 -12.17 8.10 -19.43
N LEU A 300 -12.66 7.34 -20.42
CA LEU A 300 -11.95 7.05 -21.66
C LEU A 300 -12.42 8.04 -22.73
N SER A 301 -11.49 8.83 -23.29
CA SER A 301 -11.77 9.67 -24.44
C SER A 301 -10.89 9.30 -25.63
N VAL A 302 -11.48 9.38 -26.82
CA VAL A 302 -10.82 9.08 -28.08
C VAL A 302 -11.11 10.22 -29.05
N HIS A 303 -10.05 10.87 -29.53
CA HIS A 303 -10.15 11.96 -30.49
C HIS A 303 -9.37 11.61 -31.75
N THR A 304 -9.78 12.14 -32.90
CA THR A 304 -8.88 12.23 -34.05
C THR A 304 -7.78 13.27 -33.77
N THR A 305 -6.67 13.23 -34.49
CA THR A 305 -5.62 14.27 -34.38
C THR A 305 -6.11 15.68 -34.75
N GLY A 306 -7.23 15.79 -35.48
CA GLY A 306 -7.91 17.05 -35.76
C GLY A 306 -8.84 17.53 -34.64
N GLY A 307 -8.92 16.83 -33.50
CA GLY A 307 -9.69 17.22 -32.32
C GLY A 307 -11.14 16.72 -32.30
N LYS A 308 -11.61 15.99 -33.32
CA LYS A 308 -12.96 15.43 -33.33
C LYS A 308 -13.06 14.29 -32.31
N GLU A 309 -13.95 14.42 -31.34
CA GLU A 309 -14.31 13.35 -30.41
C GLU A 309 -15.02 12.21 -31.14
N LEU A 310 -14.62 10.98 -30.82
CA LEU A 310 -15.25 9.74 -31.26
C LEU A 310 -16.11 9.16 -30.16
N ILE A 311 -17.28 8.63 -30.52
CA ILE A 311 -18.25 8.13 -29.56
C ILE A 311 -18.16 6.60 -29.47
N GLU A 312 -17.94 6.09 -28.25
CA GLU A 312 -17.97 4.67 -27.95
C GLU A 312 -19.35 4.05 -28.27
N GLY A 313 -19.36 2.85 -28.85
CA GLY A 313 -20.56 2.18 -29.36
C GLY A 313 -21.04 2.67 -30.73
N ARG A 314 -20.45 3.74 -31.28
CA ARG A 314 -20.75 4.26 -32.63
C ARG A 314 -19.53 4.29 -33.54
N ASP A 315 -18.48 4.98 -33.12
CA ASP A 315 -17.25 5.19 -33.89
C ASP A 315 -16.20 4.09 -33.57
N PHE A 316 -16.28 3.48 -32.39
CA PHE A 316 -15.49 2.32 -31.96
C PHE A 316 -16.29 1.47 -30.95
N GLU A 317 -15.94 0.19 -30.80
CA GLU A 317 -16.60 -0.71 -29.84
C GLU A 317 -16.26 -0.34 -28.38
N ARG A 318 -17.08 -0.80 -27.44
CA ARG A 318 -16.80 -0.64 -26.01
C ARG A 318 -15.47 -1.31 -25.62
N VAL A 319 -14.64 -0.59 -24.86
CA VAL A 319 -13.32 -1.05 -24.43
C VAL A 319 -13.33 -1.38 -22.94
N ASP A 320 -13.29 -2.66 -22.61
CA ASP A 320 -13.10 -3.12 -21.23
C ASP A 320 -11.83 -3.97 -21.13
N ASP A 321 -11.11 -3.85 -20.02
CA ASP A 321 -10.03 -4.78 -19.68
C ASP A 321 -10.60 -5.92 -18.82
N PRO A 322 -10.67 -7.16 -19.35
CA PRO A 322 -11.28 -8.28 -18.65
C PRO A 322 -10.48 -8.76 -17.42
N HIS A 323 -9.21 -8.38 -17.31
CA HIS A 323 -8.34 -8.77 -16.19
C HIS A 323 -8.18 -7.67 -15.13
N MET A 324 -8.62 -6.44 -15.42
CA MET A 324 -8.50 -5.31 -14.50
C MET A 324 -9.20 -5.62 -13.17
N GLY A 325 -8.38 -5.73 -12.12
CA GLY A 325 -8.83 -6.00 -10.76
C GLY A 325 -9.50 -7.37 -10.56
N ASN A 326 -9.20 -8.35 -11.41
CA ASN A 326 -9.77 -9.70 -11.35
C ASN A 326 -8.76 -10.81 -11.69
N ARG A 327 -7.53 -10.72 -11.17
CA ARG A 327 -6.47 -11.73 -11.38
C ARG A 327 -6.84 -13.09 -10.79
N LEU A 328 -6.96 -13.15 -9.46
CA LEU A 328 -7.34 -14.36 -8.70
C LEU A 328 -8.76 -14.23 -8.14
N TRP A 329 -9.14 -13.01 -7.81
CA TRP A 329 -10.44 -12.60 -7.29
C TRP A 329 -10.63 -11.10 -7.55
N LYS A 330 -11.87 -10.64 -7.41
CA LYS A 330 -12.18 -9.20 -7.50
C LYS A 330 -11.41 -8.40 -6.46
N GLY A 331 -10.80 -7.31 -6.88
CA GLY A 331 -9.96 -6.45 -6.04
C GLY A 331 -8.50 -6.91 -5.96
N SER A 332 -8.08 -7.89 -6.77
CA SER A 332 -6.65 -8.25 -6.97
C SER A 332 -6.23 -7.94 -8.39
N TYR A 333 -5.06 -7.31 -8.54
CA TYR A 333 -4.60 -6.73 -9.80
C TYR A 333 -3.36 -7.46 -10.32
N ASP A 334 -3.23 -7.52 -11.64
CA ASP A 334 -2.03 -8.01 -12.31
C ASP A 334 -1.08 -6.85 -12.60
N ILE A 335 0.23 -7.12 -12.54
CA ILE A 335 1.25 -6.17 -13.00
C ILE A 335 1.21 -6.04 -14.52
N TYR A 336 1.06 -7.16 -15.21
CA TYR A 336 1.02 -7.21 -16.66
C TYR A 336 0.20 -8.38 -17.17
N HIS A 337 -0.59 -8.10 -18.20
CA HIS A 337 -1.29 -9.07 -19.04
C HIS A 337 -1.45 -8.44 -20.43
N GLN A 338 -1.94 -9.22 -21.39
CA GLN A 338 -2.19 -8.68 -22.72
C GLN A 338 -3.29 -7.59 -22.65
N PRO A 339 -3.00 -6.32 -23.01
CA PRO A 339 -3.98 -5.25 -22.89
C PRO A 339 -5.15 -5.42 -23.87
N PRO A 340 -6.34 -4.85 -23.56
CA PRO A 340 -7.43 -4.77 -24.51
C PRO A 340 -7.08 -3.86 -25.69
N ILE A 341 -7.89 -3.94 -26.74
CA ILE A 341 -7.69 -3.23 -28.01
C ILE A 341 -8.93 -2.42 -28.36
N ILE A 342 -8.75 -1.31 -29.08
CA ILE A 342 -9.88 -0.52 -29.58
C ILE A 342 -10.27 -1.09 -30.94
N LYS A 343 -11.45 -1.70 -31.05
CA LYS A 343 -12.00 -2.14 -32.35
C LYS A 343 -12.79 -1.03 -32.99
N THR A 344 -12.60 -0.82 -34.29
CA THR A 344 -13.24 0.29 -35.03
C THR A 344 -13.32 -0.01 -36.52
N SER A 345 -14.30 0.60 -37.20
CA SER A 345 -14.42 0.56 -38.66
C SER A 345 -13.76 1.77 -39.35
N LEU A 346 -13.02 2.60 -38.61
CA LEU A 346 -12.29 3.72 -39.19
C LEU A 346 -11.24 3.25 -40.22
N PRO A 347 -10.89 4.08 -41.21
CA PRO A 347 -9.91 3.70 -42.22
C PRO A 347 -8.52 3.38 -41.63
N ASN A 348 -7.80 2.43 -42.25
CA ASN A 348 -6.41 2.17 -41.93
C ASN A 348 -5.54 3.44 -42.04
N GLY A 349 -4.59 3.59 -41.12
CA GLY A 349 -3.74 4.77 -40.99
C GLY A 349 -4.37 5.95 -40.24
N THR A 350 -5.63 5.85 -39.80
CA THR A 350 -6.27 6.91 -39.01
C THR A 350 -5.55 7.08 -37.66
N PRO A 351 -4.98 8.25 -37.36
CA PRO A 351 -4.35 8.51 -36.07
C PRO A 351 -5.37 9.03 -35.05
N LEU A 352 -5.32 8.47 -33.85
CA LEU A 352 -6.18 8.77 -32.73
C LEU A 352 -5.35 9.23 -31.53
N ARG A 353 -5.90 10.14 -30.73
CA ARG A 353 -5.41 10.53 -29.40
C ARG A 353 -6.34 9.95 -28.36
N VAL A 354 -5.81 9.07 -27.52
CA VAL A 354 -6.58 8.31 -26.52
C VAL A 354 -6.12 8.73 -25.13
N SER A 355 -7.06 9.20 -24.31
CA SER A 355 -6.84 9.52 -22.90
C SER A 355 -7.68 8.59 -22.04
N TYR A 356 -7.08 8.06 -20.98
CA TYR A 356 -7.70 7.08 -20.10
C TYR A 356 -7.00 7.05 -18.74
N TYR A 357 -7.47 6.19 -17.84
CA TYR A 357 -6.86 5.98 -16.54
C TYR A 357 -6.57 4.50 -16.34
N HIS A 358 -5.47 4.19 -15.67
CA HIS A 358 -5.09 2.81 -15.36
C HIS A 358 -4.83 2.60 -13.87
N ALA A 359 -5.16 1.40 -13.41
CA ALA A 359 -4.90 0.96 -12.05
C ALA A 359 -3.40 0.68 -11.87
N VAL A 360 -2.87 1.06 -10.71
CA VAL A 360 -1.53 0.69 -10.27
C VAL A 360 -1.58 0.17 -8.85
N THR A 361 -0.71 -0.80 -8.56
CA THR A 361 -0.47 -1.30 -7.21
C THR A 361 0.92 -0.95 -6.73
N VAL A 362 1.09 -0.97 -5.41
CA VAL A 362 2.40 -0.92 -4.76
C VAL A 362 2.66 -2.28 -4.11
N TYR A 363 3.90 -2.76 -4.11
CA TYR A 363 4.27 -4.06 -3.54
C TYR A 363 3.38 -5.19 -4.07
N ASP A 364 3.23 -5.20 -5.39
CA ASP A 364 2.54 -6.20 -6.21
C ASP A 364 1.01 -6.14 -6.16
N ASP A 365 0.40 -5.94 -4.99
CA ASP A 365 -1.06 -6.01 -4.87
C ASP A 365 -1.69 -4.95 -3.95
N GLN A 366 -0.92 -4.07 -3.30
CA GLN A 366 -1.55 -3.03 -2.47
C GLN A 366 -2.30 -2.02 -3.36
N ALA A 367 -3.63 -2.04 -3.25
CA ALA A 367 -4.52 -1.16 -3.99
C ALA A 367 -5.15 -0.11 -3.08
N VAL A 368 -5.29 1.12 -3.57
CA VAL A 368 -5.92 2.23 -2.83
C VAL A 368 -7.23 2.59 -3.53
N ILE A 369 -8.34 2.66 -2.80
CA ILE A 369 -9.63 3.10 -3.36
C ILE A 369 -9.65 4.61 -3.56
N CYS A 370 -10.30 5.08 -4.62
CA CYS A 370 -10.53 6.50 -4.83
C CYS A 370 -11.48 7.06 -3.76
N PRO A 371 -11.09 8.12 -3.03
CA PRO A 371 -11.91 8.71 -1.97
C PRO A 371 -13.08 9.57 -2.49
N SER A 372 -13.05 9.93 -3.77
CA SER A 372 -13.94 10.96 -4.33
C SER A 372 -15.13 10.41 -5.10
N GLU A 373 -15.15 9.09 -5.37
CA GLU A 373 -16.30 8.44 -5.99
C GLU A 373 -17.46 8.31 -4.98
N PRO A 374 -18.69 8.70 -5.34
CA PRO A 374 -19.84 8.55 -4.44
C PRO A 374 -20.03 7.11 -3.94
N LYS A 375 -19.81 6.12 -4.82
CA LYS A 375 -19.92 4.69 -4.49
C LYS A 375 -18.88 4.24 -3.46
N THR A 376 -17.72 4.90 -3.37
CA THR A 376 -16.76 4.63 -2.29
C THR A 376 -17.39 4.96 -0.93
N VAL A 377 -18.01 6.13 -0.79
CA VAL A 377 -18.68 6.54 0.46
C VAL A 377 -19.83 5.59 0.80
N GLU A 378 -20.57 5.10 -0.20
CA GLU A 378 -21.62 4.09 -0.01
C GLU A 378 -21.06 2.77 0.54
N LEU A 379 -19.95 2.27 0.00
CA LEU A 379 -19.28 1.06 0.50
C LEU A 379 -18.78 1.23 1.93
N LEU A 380 -18.19 2.38 2.26
CA LEU A 380 -17.76 2.67 3.63
C LEU A 380 -18.96 2.70 4.59
N ARG A 381 -20.07 3.34 4.21
CA ARG A 381 -21.29 3.37 5.03
C ARG A 381 -21.87 1.97 5.23
N ASP A 382 -21.92 1.15 4.19
CA ASP A 382 -22.42 -0.24 4.30
C ASP A 382 -21.49 -1.11 5.16
N GLN A 383 -20.16 -0.98 4.99
CA GLN A 383 -19.18 -1.65 5.83
C GLN A 383 -19.41 -1.32 7.31
N ALA A 384 -19.47 -0.04 7.67
CA ALA A 384 -19.65 0.39 9.05
C ALA A 384 -20.96 -0.15 9.65
N ARG A 385 -22.07 -0.08 8.90
CA ARG A 385 -23.37 -0.60 9.33
C ARG A 385 -23.33 -2.11 9.60
N ARG A 386 -22.73 -2.90 8.69
CA ARG A 386 -22.65 -4.36 8.85
C ARG A 386 -21.69 -4.75 9.96
N MET A 387 -20.56 -4.05 10.08
CA MET A 387 -19.60 -4.24 11.16
C MET A 387 -20.27 -3.98 12.51
N HIS A 388 -21.01 -2.87 12.64
CA HIS A 388 -21.74 -2.58 13.87
C HIS A 388 -22.79 -3.64 14.19
N ALA A 389 -23.56 -4.08 13.18
CA ALA A 389 -24.55 -5.14 13.37
C ALA A 389 -23.95 -6.48 13.81
N ALA A 390 -22.79 -6.87 13.28
CA ALA A 390 -22.13 -8.14 13.62
C ALA A 390 -21.43 -8.08 15.00
N TRP A 391 -20.72 -6.99 15.26
CA TRP A 391 -19.82 -6.91 16.41
C TRP A 391 -20.45 -6.23 17.63
N GLY A 392 -21.28 -5.22 17.45
CA GLY A 392 -21.79 -4.38 18.54
C GLY A 392 -20.67 -3.78 19.40
N ALA A 393 -19.48 -3.57 18.81
CA ALA A 393 -18.29 -3.17 19.56
C ALA A 393 -18.40 -1.73 20.08
N LYS A 394 -17.75 -1.47 21.22
CA LYS A 394 -17.71 -0.14 21.86
C LYS A 394 -16.80 0.85 21.15
N GLY A 395 -15.89 0.36 20.32
CA GLY A 395 -15.05 1.18 19.47
C GLY A 395 -14.56 0.46 18.23
N TYR A 396 -14.15 1.23 17.24
CA TYR A 396 -13.68 0.75 15.94
C TYR A 396 -12.37 1.43 15.55
N MET A 397 -11.52 0.68 14.88
CA MET A 397 -10.24 1.17 14.35
C MET A 397 -10.39 1.49 12.86
N MET A 398 -10.10 2.73 12.47
CA MET A 398 -9.99 3.13 11.08
C MET A 398 -8.58 2.81 10.57
N SER A 399 -8.50 2.01 9.50
CA SER A 399 -7.25 1.55 8.87
C SER A 399 -6.71 2.54 7.82
N HIS A 400 -6.70 3.84 8.13
CA HIS A 400 -6.14 4.88 7.26
C HIS A 400 -4.60 4.87 7.27
N ASP A 401 -3.97 3.71 7.08
CA ASP A 401 -2.52 3.54 7.01
C ASP A 401 -2.02 3.41 5.57
N GLU A 402 -0.81 3.90 5.32
CA GLU A 402 -0.01 3.65 4.13
C GLU A 402 -0.73 3.87 2.77
N ILE A 403 -1.34 5.04 2.60
CA ILE A 403 -2.05 5.44 1.36
C ILE A 403 -1.03 5.88 0.30
N ARG A 404 -0.51 4.91 -0.46
CA ARG A 404 0.64 5.11 -1.37
C ARG A 404 0.30 5.59 -2.79
N VAL A 405 -0.97 5.61 -3.16
CA VAL A 405 -1.48 6.15 -4.44
C VAL A 405 -2.70 7.00 -4.13
N TRP A 406 -2.71 8.28 -4.52
CA TRP A 406 -3.78 9.19 -4.11
C TRP A 406 -3.90 10.39 -5.03
N ASN A 407 -5.12 10.89 -5.21
CA ASN A 407 -5.45 12.20 -5.78
C ASN A 407 -5.12 12.37 -7.28
N TRP A 408 -5.23 11.32 -8.11
CA TRP A 408 -4.88 11.40 -9.54
C TRP A 408 -6.07 11.44 -10.49
N CYS A 409 -7.10 10.64 -10.21
CA CYS A 409 -8.23 10.50 -11.12
C CYS A 409 -9.07 11.79 -11.22
N ASP A 410 -9.88 11.88 -12.27
CA ASP A 410 -10.69 13.07 -12.55
C ASP A 410 -11.66 13.39 -11.39
N ALA A 411 -12.26 12.37 -10.77
CA ALA A 411 -13.12 12.57 -9.60
C ALA A 411 -12.40 13.27 -8.44
N CYS A 412 -11.12 12.94 -8.19
CA CYS A 412 -10.33 13.64 -7.17
C CYS A 412 -9.96 15.06 -7.62
N GLN A 413 -9.52 15.22 -8.86
CA GLN A 413 -9.06 16.51 -9.38
C GLN A 413 -10.19 17.55 -9.48
N ARG A 414 -11.42 17.12 -9.81
CA ARG A 414 -12.62 17.99 -9.80
C ARG A 414 -12.97 18.57 -8.44
N ARG A 415 -12.44 18.00 -7.34
CA ARG A 415 -12.67 18.53 -5.99
C ARG A 415 -11.84 19.77 -5.68
N HIS A 416 -10.80 20.06 -6.47
CA HIS A 416 -9.87 21.16 -6.23
C HIS A 416 -9.25 21.13 -4.82
N LEU A 417 -9.00 19.94 -4.30
CA LEU A 417 -8.32 19.70 -3.01
C LEU A 417 -6.92 19.14 -3.26
N ASP A 418 -5.95 19.61 -2.49
CA ASP A 418 -4.64 18.98 -2.41
C ASP A 418 -4.72 17.66 -1.61
N ALA A 419 -3.71 16.79 -1.72
CA ALA A 419 -3.73 15.43 -1.17
C ALA A 419 -4.09 15.37 0.32
N GLY A 420 -3.46 16.22 1.14
CA GLY A 420 -3.71 16.31 2.58
C GLY A 420 -5.13 16.79 2.90
N ALA A 421 -5.63 17.79 2.17
CA ALA A 421 -7.00 18.28 2.33
C ALA A 421 -8.05 17.23 1.90
N LEU A 422 -7.76 16.47 0.85
CA LEU A 422 -8.60 15.36 0.39
C LEU A 422 -8.64 14.23 1.42
N LEU A 423 -7.51 13.89 2.03
CA LEU A 423 -7.44 12.90 3.11
C LEU A 423 -8.15 13.40 4.38
N ALA A 424 -8.01 14.67 4.73
CA ALA A 424 -8.72 15.30 5.85
C ALA A 424 -10.25 15.21 5.66
N ASP A 425 -10.73 15.45 4.44
CA ASP A 425 -12.15 15.31 4.12
C ASP A 425 -12.63 13.85 4.17
N ASN A 426 -11.84 12.90 3.65
CA ASN A 426 -12.16 11.49 3.72
C ASN A 426 -12.24 10.98 5.16
N VAL A 427 -11.26 11.29 6.01
CA VAL A 427 -11.27 10.82 7.40
C VAL A 427 -12.42 11.45 8.20
N LYS A 428 -12.76 12.73 7.93
CA LYS A 428 -13.93 13.38 8.53
C LYS A 428 -15.23 12.68 8.14
N THR A 429 -15.37 12.28 6.88
CA THR A 429 -16.52 11.51 6.39
C THR A 429 -16.60 10.15 7.09
N CYS A 430 -15.48 9.45 7.23
CA CYS A 430 -15.41 8.18 7.95
C CYS A 430 -15.79 8.30 9.43
N ILE A 431 -15.32 9.36 10.11
CA ILE A 431 -15.69 9.66 11.51
C ILE A 431 -17.20 9.91 11.62
N GLN A 432 -17.80 10.66 10.69
CA GLN A 432 -19.24 10.91 10.66
C GLN A 432 -20.03 9.60 10.50
N ILE A 433 -19.65 8.76 9.53
CA ILE A 433 -20.27 7.43 9.34
C ILE A 433 -20.22 6.60 10.63
N LEU A 434 -19.09 6.56 11.32
CA LEU A 434 -18.96 5.80 12.57
C LEU A 434 -19.85 6.36 13.68
N ARG A 435 -19.99 7.69 13.77
CA ARG A 435 -20.88 8.32 14.75
C ARG A 435 -22.35 8.08 14.46
N GLU A 436 -22.73 7.94 13.19
CA GLU A 436 -24.09 7.56 12.80
C GLU A 436 -24.44 6.15 13.27
N VAL A 437 -23.54 5.17 13.09
CA VAL A 437 -23.80 3.76 13.42
C VAL A 437 -23.50 3.41 14.88
N ASN A 438 -22.58 4.13 15.53
CA ASN A 438 -22.16 3.89 16.92
C ASN A 438 -22.03 5.22 17.69
N PRO A 439 -23.15 5.90 18.03
CA PRO A 439 -23.12 7.17 18.74
C PRO A 439 -22.38 7.07 20.08
N GLY A 440 -21.38 7.94 20.29
CA GLY A 440 -20.55 7.96 21.50
C GLY A 440 -19.50 6.83 21.58
N GLY A 441 -19.40 5.99 20.55
CA GLY A 441 -18.38 4.96 20.45
C GLY A 441 -16.97 5.54 20.31
N ARG A 442 -15.97 4.77 20.74
CA ARG A 442 -14.56 5.15 20.56
C ARG A 442 -14.11 4.95 19.12
N ILE A 443 -13.33 5.90 18.61
CA ILE A 443 -12.75 5.83 17.28
C ILE A 443 -11.23 5.86 17.44
N TYR A 444 -10.57 4.90 16.81
CA TYR A 444 -9.12 4.77 16.76
C TYR A 444 -8.65 4.93 15.31
N VAL A 445 -7.43 5.41 15.09
CA VAL A 445 -6.83 5.49 13.75
C VAL A 445 -5.32 5.35 13.81
N TRP A 446 -4.70 4.76 12.79
CA TRP A 446 -3.24 4.74 12.68
C TRP A 446 -2.68 6.15 12.49
N SER A 447 -1.49 6.40 13.02
CA SER A 447 -0.91 7.75 13.06
C SER A 447 -0.29 8.21 11.74
N ASP A 448 0.19 7.28 10.90
CA ASP A 448 1.21 7.56 9.89
C ASP A 448 0.75 8.55 8.81
N MET A 449 -0.49 8.39 8.33
CA MET A 449 -1.03 9.27 7.30
C MET A 449 -1.44 10.65 7.83
N PHE A 450 -1.31 10.90 9.13
CA PHE A 450 -1.65 12.16 9.81
C PHE A 450 -0.46 12.79 10.55
N ASP A 451 0.68 12.12 10.57
CA ASP A 451 1.89 12.53 11.27
C ASP A 451 2.94 13.08 10.30
N PRO A 452 3.32 14.37 10.38
CA PRO A 452 4.35 14.95 9.51
C PRO A 452 5.75 14.41 9.79
N GLN A 453 5.96 13.70 10.90
CA GLN A 453 7.19 12.96 11.17
C GLN A 453 7.19 11.56 10.57
N HIS A 454 6.08 11.13 9.97
CA HIS A 454 5.90 9.82 9.38
C HIS A 454 5.57 9.88 7.89
N ASN A 455 4.33 9.57 7.46
CA ASN A 455 3.94 9.49 6.05
C ASN A 455 3.18 10.75 5.56
N ALA A 456 2.79 11.67 6.45
CA ALA A 456 2.00 12.86 6.09
C ALA A 456 2.89 14.01 5.60
N HIS A 457 3.54 13.82 4.46
CA HIS A 457 4.42 14.79 3.81
C HIS A 457 4.30 14.73 2.28
N ASN A 458 4.97 15.65 1.58
CA ASN A 458 5.06 15.66 0.13
C ASN A 458 5.93 14.51 -0.41
N ASP A 459 5.83 14.19 -1.70
CA ASP A 459 6.64 13.14 -2.35
C ASP A 459 6.50 11.73 -1.75
N TYR A 460 5.38 11.46 -1.07
CA TYR A 460 5.06 10.12 -0.57
C TYR A 460 4.58 9.22 -1.72
N TYR A 461 5.44 8.28 -2.16
CA TYR A 461 5.12 7.31 -3.23
C TYR A 461 4.51 7.97 -4.48
N LEU A 462 3.34 7.50 -4.89
CA LEU A 462 2.60 7.94 -6.08
C LEU A 462 1.44 8.84 -5.66
N VAL A 463 1.59 9.66 -4.62
CA VAL A 463 0.60 10.67 -4.24
C VAL A 463 0.78 11.93 -5.09
N HIS A 464 -0.34 12.44 -5.62
CA HIS A 464 -0.40 13.73 -6.29
C HIS A 464 -0.73 14.84 -5.29
N GLY A 465 0.30 15.56 -4.84
CA GLY A 465 0.16 16.65 -3.87
C GLY A 465 0.94 16.44 -2.58
N ASP A 466 0.63 17.26 -1.58
CA ASP A 466 1.23 17.20 -0.25
C ASP A 466 0.24 16.63 0.78
N LEU A 467 0.62 15.55 1.47
CA LEU A 467 -0.20 14.95 2.54
C LEU A 467 -0.15 15.74 3.86
N SER A 468 0.73 16.74 3.96
CA SER A 468 0.80 17.63 5.12
C SER A 468 -0.58 18.23 5.42
N GLY A 469 -0.90 18.33 6.70
CA GLY A 469 -2.19 18.90 7.13
C GLY A 469 -3.38 17.95 7.08
N SER A 470 -3.21 16.69 6.64
CA SER A 470 -4.27 15.67 6.67
C SER A 470 -4.92 15.48 8.05
N TRP A 471 -4.15 15.69 9.13
CA TRP A 471 -4.63 15.60 10.52
C TRP A 471 -5.74 16.60 10.86
N VAL A 472 -5.96 17.65 10.07
CA VAL A 472 -7.02 18.64 10.30
C VAL A 472 -8.42 17.99 10.24
N GLY A 473 -8.55 16.86 9.55
CA GLY A 473 -9.79 16.07 9.54
C GLY A 473 -10.05 15.25 10.81
N LEU A 474 -9.08 15.11 11.70
CA LEU A 474 -9.19 14.32 12.92
C LEU A 474 -9.78 15.15 14.06
N ASP A 475 -10.89 14.66 14.63
CA ASP A 475 -11.43 15.23 15.87
C ASP A 475 -10.54 14.87 17.07
N LYS A 476 -10.51 15.74 18.08
CA LYS A 476 -9.73 15.52 19.32
C LYS A 476 -10.12 14.25 20.08
N GLU A 477 -11.35 13.77 19.87
CA GLU A 477 -11.87 12.55 20.49
C GLU A 477 -11.37 11.27 19.82
N VAL A 478 -10.82 11.38 18.60
CA VAL A 478 -10.18 10.25 17.93
C VAL A 478 -8.87 9.93 18.64
N THR A 479 -8.71 8.65 19.00
CA THR A 479 -7.50 8.14 19.63
C THR A 479 -6.50 7.71 18.57
N ILE A 480 -5.29 8.27 18.62
CA ILE A 480 -4.22 8.00 17.66
C ILE A 480 -3.43 6.77 18.10
N VAL A 481 -3.30 5.79 17.22
CA VAL A 481 -2.50 4.59 17.46
C VAL A 481 -1.14 4.80 16.78
N ASN A 482 -0.11 5.09 17.59
CA ASN A 482 1.20 5.49 17.08
C ASN A 482 2.06 4.28 16.74
N TRP A 483 2.65 4.28 15.56
CA TRP A 483 3.60 3.24 15.15
C TRP A 483 4.91 3.78 14.57
N ASN A 484 5.13 5.11 14.60
CA ASN A 484 6.40 5.73 14.24
C ASN A 484 7.44 5.52 15.36
N PHE A 485 8.07 4.35 15.38
CA PHE A 485 8.99 4.01 16.46
C PHE A 485 10.32 4.76 16.41
N ASP A 486 10.78 5.15 15.22
CA ASP A 486 12.06 5.84 15.04
C ASP A 486 12.01 7.30 15.50
N LYS A 487 10.88 7.98 15.25
CA LYS A 487 10.63 9.37 15.71
C LYS A 487 9.52 9.44 16.75
N ARG A 488 9.45 8.43 17.64
CA ARG A 488 8.36 8.27 18.60
C ARG A 488 8.13 9.50 19.46
N SER A 489 9.18 10.12 20.00
CA SER A 489 9.05 11.28 20.88
C SER A 489 8.40 12.47 20.19
N ASP A 490 8.79 12.75 18.94
CA ASP A 490 8.27 13.88 18.17
C ASP A 490 6.81 13.63 17.74
N SER A 491 6.52 12.40 17.31
CA SER A 491 5.19 11.96 16.89
C SER A 491 4.19 12.02 18.06
N LEU A 492 4.57 11.45 19.22
CA LEU A 492 3.75 11.49 20.43
C LEU A 492 3.50 12.93 20.90
N LYS A 493 4.53 13.78 20.86
CA LYS A 493 4.40 15.19 21.22
C LYS A 493 3.43 15.92 20.27
N TRP A 494 3.54 15.67 18.97
CA TRP A 494 2.73 16.32 17.94
C TRP A 494 1.22 16.16 18.16
N PHE A 495 0.77 14.94 18.46
CA PHE A 495 -0.65 14.67 18.73
C PHE A 495 -1.06 15.06 20.15
N ALA A 496 -0.17 14.96 21.15
CA ALA A 496 -0.45 15.42 22.50
C ALA A 496 -0.72 16.94 22.54
N ASP A 497 0.10 17.73 21.82
CA ASP A 497 -0.08 19.19 21.71
C ASP A 497 -1.42 19.58 21.06
N ARG A 498 -2.05 18.66 20.31
CA ARG A 498 -3.38 18.83 19.69
C ARG A 498 -4.52 18.37 20.57
N GLY A 499 -4.21 17.68 21.66
CA GLY A 499 -5.18 17.17 22.63
C GLY A 499 -5.76 15.81 22.27
N ASN A 500 -5.18 15.07 21.33
CA ASN A 500 -5.61 13.72 21.01
C ASN A 500 -5.14 12.72 22.07
N ARG A 501 -6.01 11.75 22.39
CA ARG A 501 -5.59 10.55 23.14
C ARG A 501 -4.72 9.68 22.25
N GLN A 502 -3.83 8.91 22.86
CA GLN A 502 -2.84 8.12 22.12
C GLN A 502 -2.68 6.73 22.73
N LEU A 503 -2.37 5.76 21.87
CA LEU A 503 -1.90 4.41 22.21
C LEU A 503 -0.46 4.23 21.72
#